data_AF-A0A970UT72-F1
#
_entry.id   AF-A0A970UT72-F1
#
_cell.length_a   1.000
_cell.length_b   1.000
_cell.length_c   1.000
_cell.angle_alpha   90.00
_cell.angle_beta   90.00
_cell.angle_gamma   90.00
#
_symmetry.space_group_name_H-M   'P 1'
#
loop_
_entity.id
_entity.type
_entity.pdbx_description
1 polymer ?
#
loop_
_entity_poly.entity_id
_entity_poly.type
_entity_poly.pdbx_seq_one_letter_code
_entity_poly.pdbx_strand_id
1 'polypeptide(L)'
;LSGQGDEYIGDHLLMMNAESYLPTDDTAIPYGDAESVKGTPMDFTEPHTIGERINDDFEQLRYGNGYDHTFVLNKNGEDDYTYVGICESPKTGIKMEMFTTEPGVQVYSGNWMTGNFAGKTGRHYPRRSAVCFETQHYPDSINKPQYPSVILRPEELFESRTTYRFSV
;
A
#
# COMPACT_ATOMS: atom_id res chain seq x y z
N LEU A 1 -12.96 -5.28 -0.78
CA LEU A 1 -13.33 -6.67 -1.18
C LEU A 1 -14.72 -7.09 -0.67
N SER A 2 -15.28 -6.39 0.33
CA SER A 2 -16.67 -6.60 0.79
C SER A 2 -17.77 -6.13 -0.18
N GLY A 3 -17.41 -5.50 -1.29
CA GLY A 3 -18.36 -4.97 -2.28
C GLY A 3 -18.61 -3.47 -2.14
N GLN A 4 -19.50 -2.96 -2.99
CA GLN A 4 -19.77 -1.53 -3.09
C GLN A 4 -20.53 -1.01 -1.85
N GLY A 5 -20.07 0.12 -1.31
CA GLY A 5 -20.75 0.82 -0.23
C GLY A 5 -20.57 0.21 1.16
N ASP A 6 -19.60 -0.69 1.35
CA ASP A 6 -19.05 -0.92 2.68
C ASP A 6 -18.36 0.36 3.14
N GLU A 7 -18.74 0.84 4.33
CA GLU A 7 -18.37 2.18 4.80
C GLU A 7 -16.96 2.21 5.37
N TYR A 8 -16.37 1.05 5.67
CA TYR A 8 -15.07 0.98 6.33
C TYR A 8 -14.26 -0.25 5.93
N ILE A 9 -12.98 -0.05 5.61
CA ILE A 9 -12.05 -1.11 5.20
C ILE A 9 -11.38 -1.82 6.37
N GLY A 10 -11.50 -1.29 7.60
CA GLY A 10 -10.64 -1.70 8.71
C GLY A 10 -10.83 -3.14 9.21
N ASP A 11 -11.86 -3.86 8.76
CA ASP A 11 -12.03 -5.28 9.05
C ASP A 11 -11.28 -6.20 8.08
N HIS A 12 -10.77 -5.69 6.95
CA HIS A 12 -10.05 -6.50 5.99
C HIS A 12 -8.71 -6.95 6.59
N LEU A 13 -8.41 -8.23 6.42
CA LEU A 13 -7.14 -8.81 6.82
C LEU A 13 -6.10 -8.49 5.75
N LEU A 14 -4.93 -8.01 6.18
CA LEU A 14 -3.80 -7.67 5.32
C LEU A 14 -2.56 -8.41 5.81
N MET A 15 -1.81 -8.98 4.87
CA MET A 15 -0.46 -9.50 5.09
C MET A 15 0.40 -9.07 3.90
N MET A 16 1.62 -8.62 4.16
CA MET A 16 2.54 -8.00 3.20
C MET A 16 3.91 -8.67 3.26
N ASN A 17 4.50 -8.92 2.10
CA ASN A 17 5.88 -9.39 1.99
C ASN A 17 6.86 -8.20 1.96
N ALA A 18 6.90 -7.46 3.06
CA ALA A 18 7.71 -6.26 3.22
C ALA A 18 8.18 -6.12 4.67
N GLU A 19 9.49 -6.17 4.90
CA GLU A 19 10.09 -5.97 6.24
C GLU A 19 10.48 -4.51 6.52
N SER A 20 10.30 -3.63 5.53
CA SER A 20 10.57 -2.20 5.65
C SER A 20 9.58 -1.33 4.88
N TYR A 21 9.52 -0.05 5.24
CA TYR A 21 8.69 0.96 4.60
C TYR A 21 9.49 2.27 4.46
N LEU A 22 9.04 3.16 3.57
CA LEU A 22 9.64 4.48 3.43
C LEU A 22 8.95 5.48 4.38
N PRO A 23 9.66 6.03 5.39
CA PRO A 23 9.10 7.06 6.24
C PRO A 23 8.99 8.38 5.48
N THR A 24 7.93 9.14 5.77
CA THR A 24 7.58 10.42 5.15
C THR A 24 7.56 11.54 6.18
N ASP A 25 7.75 12.77 5.69
CA ASP A 25 7.59 13.98 6.49
C ASP A 25 6.13 14.48 6.49
N ASP A 26 5.88 15.64 7.11
CA ASP A 26 4.57 16.27 7.18
C ASP A 26 4.04 16.77 5.82
N THR A 27 4.86 16.71 4.77
CA THR A 27 4.48 16.99 3.38
C THR A 27 4.23 15.72 2.56
N ALA A 28 4.25 14.54 3.21
CA ALA A 28 4.13 13.21 2.61
C ALA A 28 5.26 12.85 1.63
N ILE A 29 6.43 13.47 1.77
CA ILE A 29 7.62 13.15 0.98
C ILE A 29 8.51 12.19 1.75
N PRO A 30 8.95 11.05 1.16
CA PRO A 30 9.94 10.20 1.80
C PRO A 30 11.23 11.00 2.09
N TYR A 31 11.82 10.88 3.27
CA TYR A 31 13.01 11.71 3.61
C TYR A 31 14.31 10.92 3.81
N GLY A 32 14.24 9.60 3.98
CA GLY A 32 15.38 8.81 4.42
C GLY A 32 15.48 7.42 3.81
N ASP A 33 16.32 6.59 4.43
CA ASP A 33 16.39 5.17 4.14
C ASP A 33 15.10 4.46 4.59
N ALA A 34 14.86 3.26 4.05
CA ALA A 34 13.75 2.45 4.49
C ALA A 34 13.92 2.05 5.96
N GLU A 35 12.84 2.18 6.74
CA GLU A 35 12.81 1.82 8.15
C GLU A 35 12.16 0.45 8.34
N SER A 36 12.59 -0.30 9.36
CA SER A 36 11.99 -1.61 9.64
C SER A 36 10.54 -1.45 10.09
N VAL A 37 9.65 -2.30 9.57
CA VAL A 37 8.27 -2.36 10.06
C VAL A 37 8.16 -3.02 11.44
N LYS A 38 9.16 -3.81 11.84
CA LYS A 38 9.12 -4.67 13.02
C LYS A 38 8.84 -3.88 14.29
N GLY A 39 7.78 -4.28 15.00
CA GLY A 39 7.39 -3.63 16.26
C GLY A 39 6.76 -2.26 16.09
N THR A 40 6.36 -1.90 14.87
CA THR A 40 5.61 -0.68 14.54
C THR A 40 4.20 -1.02 14.06
N PRO A 41 3.27 -0.06 14.02
CA PRO A 41 1.96 -0.26 13.39
C PRO A 41 2.01 -0.67 11.91
N MET A 42 3.13 -0.42 11.23
CA MET A 42 3.34 -0.81 9.83
C MET A 42 3.59 -2.32 9.67
N ASP A 43 3.76 -3.10 10.75
CA ASP A 43 4.10 -4.51 10.65
C ASP A 43 2.95 -5.39 10.15
N PHE A 44 2.89 -5.60 8.85
CA PHE A 44 1.98 -6.56 8.20
C PHE A 44 2.70 -7.82 7.74
N THR A 45 3.87 -8.15 8.31
CA THR A 45 4.59 -9.39 7.97
C THR A 45 3.80 -10.64 8.37
N GLU A 46 2.95 -10.51 9.38
CA GLU A 46 1.91 -11.46 9.75
C GLU A 46 0.51 -10.86 9.49
N PRO A 47 -0.55 -11.68 9.34
CA PRO A 47 -1.88 -11.18 9.06
C PRO A 47 -2.46 -10.32 10.19
N HIS A 48 -2.83 -9.08 9.86
CA HIS A 48 -3.48 -8.13 10.76
C HIS A 48 -4.65 -7.42 10.07
N THR A 49 -5.66 -7.01 10.81
CA THR A 49 -6.72 -6.20 10.19
C THR A 49 -6.20 -4.79 9.92
N ILE A 50 -6.59 -4.20 8.79
CA ILE A 50 -6.14 -2.84 8.43
C ILE A 50 -6.50 -1.85 9.55
N GLY A 51 -7.66 -2.01 10.18
CA GLY A 51 -8.14 -1.11 11.23
C GLY A 51 -7.48 -1.30 12.59
N GLU A 52 -6.73 -2.39 12.82
CA GLU A 52 -6.22 -2.77 14.14
C GLU A 52 -5.39 -1.66 14.80
N ARG A 53 -4.48 -1.07 14.02
CA ARG A 53 -3.44 -0.14 14.49
C ARG A 53 -3.42 1.19 13.75
N ILE A 54 -4.36 1.44 12.85
CA ILE A 54 -4.41 2.61 11.95
C ILE A 54 -4.51 3.97 12.67
N ASN A 55 -4.76 3.98 13.98
CA ASN A 55 -4.86 5.17 14.82
C ASN A 55 -3.87 5.16 15.99
N ASP A 56 -2.88 4.26 15.99
CA ASP A 56 -1.85 4.22 17.03
C ASP A 56 -1.07 5.54 17.05
N ASP A 57 -0.52 5.89 18.21
CA ASP A 57 0.32 7.09 18.37
C ASP A 57 1.71 6.85 17.76
N PHE A 58 1.74 6.85 16.43
CA PHE A 58 2.91 6.67 15.60
C PHE A 58 2.99 7.79 14.58
N GLU A 59 4.15 8.44 14.50
CA GLU A 59 4.34 9.67 13.73
C GLU A 59 3.85 9.55 12.29
N GLN A 60 4.22 8.45 11.63
CA GLN A 60 3.88 8.19 10.24
C GLN A 60 2.36 8.03 10.02
N LEU A 61 1.64 7.44 10.98
CA LEU A 61 0.17 7.38 10.91
C LEU A 61 -0.48 8.74 11.09
N ARG A 62 0.16 9.66 11.82
CA ARG A 62 -0.33 11.05 11.97
C ARG A 62 -0.16 11.81 10.65
N TYR A 63 1.00 11.69 9.99
CA TYR A 63 1.23 12.32 8.68
C TYR A 63 0.31 11.77 7.60
N GLY A 64 0.18 10.44 7.50
CA GLY A 64 -0.71 9.80 6.53
C GLY A 64 -2.19 9.90 6.86
N ASN A 65 -2.56 10.31 8.09
CA ASN A 65 -3.91 10.22 8.62
C ASN A 65 -4.49 8.78 8.50
N GLY A 66 -3.64 7.79 8.71
CA GLY A 66 -3.81 6.37 8.38
C GLY A 66 -2.58 5.84 7.64
N TYR A 67 -2.74 4.75 6.89
CA TYR A 67 -1.65 4.27 6.02
C TYR A 67 -1.65 5.08 4.73
N ASP A 68 -0.50 5.64 4.40
CA ASP A 68 -0.19 6.30 3.13
C ASP A 68 1.31 6.22 2.86
N HIS A 69 1.84 4.99 2.88
CA HIS A 69 3.29 4.75 2.79
C HIS A 69 3.62 3.70 1.74
N THR A 70 4.81 3.84 1.15
CA THR A 70 5.39 2.81 0.31
C THR A 70 6.05 1.75 1.18
N PHE A 71 5.54 0.53 1.11
CA PHE A 71 6.18 -0.66 1.64
C PHE A 71 7.22 -1.16 0.65
N VAL A 72 8.42 -1.43 1.15
CA VAL A 72 9.56 -1.91 0.35
C VAL A 72 9.50 -3.44 0.29
N LEU A 73 9.34 -3.99 -0.91
CA LEU A 73 9.11 -5.41 -1.10
C LEU A 73 10.39 -6.21 -0.89
N ASN A 74 10.27 -7.38 -0.26
CA ASN A 74 11.37 -8.32 -0.08
C ASN A 74 11.66 -9.04 -1.40
N LYS A 75 12.49 -8.44 -2.26
CA LYS A 75 12.85 -8.96 -3.59
C LYS A 75 14.19 -9.67 -3.60
N ASN A 76 14.33 -10.67 -4.46
CA ASN A 76 15.61 -11.35 -4.68
C ASN A 76 16.50 -10.66 -5.72
N GLY A 77 15.97 -9.64 -6.41
CA GLY A 77 16.64 -8.86 -7.44
C GLY A 77 15.72 -7.74 -7.96
N GLU A 78 16.28 -6.81 -8.73
CA GLU A 78 15.57 -5.62 -9.23
C GLU A 78 14.33 -5.99 -10.06
N ASP A 79 14.47 -6.93 -11.01
CA ASP A 79 13.40 -7.37 -11.91
C ASP A 79 12.59 -8.57 -11.39
N ASP A 80 12.79 -8.97 -10.13
CA ASP A 80 12.13 -10.17 -9.58
C ASP A 80 10.59 -10.00 -9.57
N TYR A 81 9.88 -10.99 -10.11
CA TYR A 81 8.42 -11.01 -10.05
C TYR A 81 7.99 -11.58 -8.70
N THR A 82 7.80 -10.67 -7.75
CA THR A 82 7.73 -10.97 -6.33
C THR A 82 6.29 -10.94 -5.82
N TYR A 83 5.99 -11.80 -4.85
CA TYR A 83 4.74 -11.74 -4.09
C TYR A 83 4.70 -10.46 -3.24
N VAL A 84 3.63 -9.69 -3.36
CA VAL A 84 3.41 -8.44 -2.63
C VAL A 84 2.75 -8.69 -1.28
N GLY A 85 1.71 -9.53 -1.29
CA GLY A 85 0.84 -9.73 -0.14
C GLY A 85 -0.56 -10.17 -0.53
N ILE A 86 -1.43 -10.23 0.48
CA ILE A 86 -2.84 -10.62 0.35
C ILE A 86 -3.72 -9.68 1.19
N CYS A 87 -4.86 -9.32 0.61
CA CYS A 87 -5.95 -8.65 1.31
C CYS A 87 -7.20 -9.54 1.25
N GLU A 88 -7.88 -9.75 2.37
CA GLU A 88 -9.05 -10.60 2.47
C GLU A 88 -10.20 -9.87 3.17
N SER A 89 -11.40 -9.94 2.61
CA SER A 89 -12.61 -9.50 3.31
C SER A 89 -13.15 -10.64 4.18
N PRO A 90 -13.28 -10.45 5.50
CA PRO A 90 -13.91 -11.46 6.35
C PRO A 90 -15.42 -11.59 6.08
N LYS A 91 -16.04 -10.59 5.45
CA LYS A 91 -17.48 -10.57 5.17
C LYS A 91 -17.86 -11.43 3.96
N THR A 92 -17.03 -11.42 2.93
CA THR A 92 -17.32 -12.13 1.67
C THR A 92 -16.44 -13.35 1.44
N GLY A 93 -15.34 -13.49 2.20
CA GLY A 93 -14.29 -14.47 1.95
C GLY A 93 -13.45 -14.17 0.72
N ILE A 94 -13.72 -13.08 -0.02
CA ILE A 94 -12.95 -12.72 -1.22
C ILE A 94 -11.54 -12.32 -0.81
N LYS A 95 -10.57 -12.98 -1.44
CA LYS A 95 -9.14 -12.76 -1.29
C LYS A 95 -8.58 -12.13 -2.55
N MET A 96 -7.64 -11.21 -2.37
CA MET A 96 -6.86 -10.60 -3.44
C MET A 96 -5.39 -10.76 -3.11
N GLU A 97 -4.73 -11.67 -3.81
CA GLU A 97 -3.29 -11.82 -3.78
C GLU A 97 -2.65 -10.94 -4.86
N MET A 98 -1.51 -10.35 -4.53
CA MET A 98 -0.83 -9.38 -5.38
C MET A 98 0.60 -9.82 -5.67
N PHE A 99 1.05 -9.57 -6.89
CA PHE A 99 2.41 -9.87 -7.35
C PHE A 99 2.88 -8.74 -8.26
N THR A 100 4.17 -8.39 -8.20
CA THR A 100 4.71 -7.31 -9.03
C THR A 100 6.20 -7.45 -9.34
N THR A 101 6.63 -6.84 -10.45
CA THR A 101 8.05 -6.56 -10.72
C THR A 101 8.53 -5.25 -10.10
N GLU A 102 7.64 -4.39 -9.62
CA GLU A 102 7.99 -3.12 -8.96
C GLU A 102 8.76 -3.34 -7.63
N PRO A 103 9.57 -2.37 -7.19
CA PRO A 103 10.32 -2.47 -5.93
C PRO A 103 9.48 -2.19 -4.69
N GLY A 104 8.37 -1.44 -4.82
CA GLY A 104 7.53 -1.05 -3.70
C GLY A 104 6.04 -1.11 -4.00
N VAL A 105 5.25 -0.94 -2.95
CA VAL A 105 3.78 -0.81 -3.03
C VAL A 105 3.30 0.27 -2.07
N GLN A 106 2.62 1.29 -2.60
CA GLN A 106 1.92 2.27 -1.77
C GLN A 106 0.67 1.61 -1.19
N VAL A 107 0.54 1.62 0.14
CA VAL A 107 -0.70 1.27 0.82
C VAL A 107 -1.38 2.55 1.27
N TYR A 108 -2.45 2.94 0.58
CA TYR A 108 -3.25 4.10 0.91
C TYR A 108 -4.64 3.68 1.38
N SER A 109 -4.96 3.94 2.65
CA SER A 109 -6.22 3.53 3.28
C SER A 109 -7.39 4.50 3.04
N GLY A 110 -7.39 5.30 1.97
CA GLY A 110 -8.54 6.17 1.65
C GLY A 110 -8.76 7.31 2.66
N ASN A 111 -7.68 7.83 3.25
CA ASN A 111 -7.70 8.71 4.42
C ASN A 111 -8.41 10.05 4.17
N TRP A 112 -8.35 10.55 2.93
CA TRP A 112 -8.91 11.83 2.52
C TRP A 112 -10.23 11.72 1.77
N MET A 113 -10.79 10.51 1.68
CA MET A 113 -12.13 10.33 1.11
C MET A 113 -13.16 11.02 2.02
N THR A 114 -14.07 11.78 1.42
CA THR A 114 -15.04 12.60 2.18
C THR A 114 -16.44 12.02 2.18
N GLY A 115 -16.76 11.12 1.24
CA GLY A 115 -18.13 10.68 0.99
C GLY A 115 -19.02 11.75 0.39
N ASN A 116 -18.50 12.90 -0.05
CA ASN A 116 -19.33 14.02 -0.55
C ASN A 116 -19.84 13.84 -2.00
N PHE A 117 -19.63 12.67 -2.59
CA PHE A 117 -20.16 12.35 -3.91
C PHE A 117 -20.84 10.98 -3.91
N ALA A 118 -21.88 10.86 -4.73
CA ALA A 118 -22.54 9.59 -4.97
C ALA A 118 -21.70 8.74 -5.92
N GLY A 119 -21.30 7.57 -5.46
CA GLY A 119 -20.62 6.54 -6.23
C GLY A 119 -21.59 5.58 -6.94
N LYS A 120 -21.12 4.37 -7.21
CA LYS A 120 -21.92 3.35 -7.89
C LYS A 120 -23.18 3.03 -7.07
N THR A 121 -24.31 2.90 -7.75
CA THR A 121 -25.63 2.63 -7.14
C THR A 121 -26.08 3.67 -6.10
N GLY A 122 -25.56 4.90 -6.16
CA GLY A 122 -25.89 5.97 -5.21
C GLY A 122 -25.25 5.81 -3.83
N ARG A 123 -24.29 4.88 -3.67
CA ARG A 123 -23.55 4.70 -2.41
C ARG A 123 -22.47 5.76 -2.27
N HIS A 124 -22.29 6.28 -1.06
CA HIS A 124 -21.22 7.21 -0.74
C HIS A 124 -19.99 6.45 -0.20
N TYR A 125 -18.81 7.04 -0.37
CA TYR A 125 -17.54 6.43 0.04
C TYR A 125 -16.84 7.35 1.06
N PRO A 126 -17.14 7.18 2.37
CA PRO A 126 -16.58 8.02 3.42
C PRO A 126 -15.09 7.74 3.64
N ARG A 127 -14.49 8.51 4.56
CA ARG A 127 -13.10 8.32 5.00
C ARG A 127 -12.84 6.85 5.34
N ARG A 128 -11.79 6.29 4.74
CA ARG A 128 -11.33 4.91 4.94
C ARG A 128 -12.36 3.83 4.55
N SER A 129 -13.18 4.08 3.54
CA SER A 129 -14.07 3.07 2.96
C SER A 129 -13.38 2.13 1.95
N ALA A 130 -12.12 2.38 1.61
CA ALA A 130 -11.35 1.63 0.62
C ALA A 130 -9.85 1.63 0.96
N VAL A 131 -9.11 0.74 0.29
CA VAL A 131 -7.65 0.70 0.32
C VAL A 131 -7.12 0.55 -1.10
N CYS A 132 -6.02 1.24 -1.41
CA CYS A 132 -5.25 1.09 -2.63
C CYS A 132 -3.96 0.30 -2.34
N PHE A 133 -3.54 -0.48 -3.34
CA PHE A 133 -2.23 -1.15 -3.36
C PHE A 133 -1.55 -0.77 -4.67
N GLU A 134 -0.74 0.27 -4.65
CA GLU A 134 -0.18 0.89 -5.86
C GLU A 134 1.26 0.41 -6.01
N THR A 135 1.47 -0.63 -6.81
CA THR A 135 2.81 -1.17 -7.09
C THR A 135 3.60 -0.18 -7.93
N GLN A 136 4.80 0.21 -7.47
CA GLN A 136 5.55 1.31 -8.06
C GLN A 136 7.03 1.33 -7.66
N HIS A 137 7.81 2.14 -8.39
CA HIS A 137 9.09 2.68 -7.91
C HIS A 137 8.86 3.61 -6.73
N TYR A 138 9.90 3.88 -5.95
CA TYR A 138 9.77 4.68 -4.75
C TYR A 138 9.35 6.13 -5.09
N PRO A 139 8.44 6.73 -4.30
CA PRO A 139 8.13 8.15 -4.45
C PRO A 139 9.41 8.98 -4.29
N ASP A 140 9.51 10.04 -5.08
CA ASP A 140 10.66 10.95 -5.10
C ASP A 140 12.01 10.34 -5.54
N SER A 141 12.02 9.13 -6.15
CA SER A 141 13.23 8.50 -6.69
C SER A 141 14.07 9.42 -7.59
N ILE A 142 13.46 10.33 -8.35
CA ILE A 142 14.19 11.24 -9.24
C ILE A 142 15.12 12.20 -8.48
N ASN A 143 14.81 12.51 -7.23
CA ASN A 143 15.59 13.40 -6.37
C ASN A 143 16.45 12.64 -5.36
N LYS A 144 16.40 11.31 -5.34
CA LYS A 144 17.07 10.44 -4.37
C LYS A 144 17.88 9.37 -5.07
N PRO A 145 19.16 9.63 -5.38
CA PRO A 145 20.03 8.71 -6.13
C PRO A 145 20.21 7.32 -5.51
N GLN A 146 19.92 7.17 -4.22
CA GLN A 146 19.96 5.89 -3.49
C GLN A 146 18.70 5.03 -3.68
N TYR A 147 17.62 5.58 -4.24
CA TYR A 147 16.40 4.84 -4.56
C TYR A 147 16.51 4.19 -5.96
N PRO A 148 15.69 3.17 -6.26
CA PRO A 148 15.60 2.60 -7.60
C PRO A 148 15.38 3.71 -8.64
N SER A 149 16.19 3.68 -9.70
CA SER A 149 16.18 4.70 -10.74
C SER A 149 14.85 4.72 -11.47
N VAL A 150 14.34 5.92 -11.74
CA VAL A 150 13.15 6.15 -12.58
C VAL A 150 13.51 6.81 -13.92
N ILE A 151 14.81 6.92 -14.21
CA ILE A 151 15.30 7.51 -15.46
C ILE A 151 15.24 6.43 -16.56
N LEU A 152 14.42 6.69 -17.58
CA LEU A 152 14.42 5.93 -18.83
C LEU A 152 15.14 6.73 -19.92
N ARG A 153 16.23 6.19 -20.46
CA ARG A 153 17.03 6.81 -21.53
C ARG A 153 16.50 6.41 -22.91
N PRO A 154 16.85 7.15 -23.98
CA PRO A 154 16.57 6.69 -25.33
C PRO A 154 17.07 5.26 -25.54
N GLU A 155 16.29 4.46 -26.27
CA GLU A 155 16.57 3.05 -26.61
C GLU A 155 16.47 2.05 -25.44
N GLU A 156 16.30 2.51 -24.20
CA GLU A 156 15.95 1.64 -23.08
C GLU A 156 14.46 1.23 -23.14
N LEU A 157 14.17 0.03 -22.67
CA LEU A 157 12.83 -0.50 -22.53
C LEU A 157 12.46 -0.53 -21.05
N PHE A 158 11.36 0.14 -20.69
CA PHE A 158 10.73 -0.01 -19.39
C PHE A 158 9.62 -1.06 -19.48
N GLU A 159 9.72 -2.11 -18.67
CA GLU A 159 8.67 -3.10 -18.49
C GLU A 159 8.32 -3.22 -17.01
N SER A 160 7.01 -3.27 -16.74
CA SER A 160 6.49 -3.52 -15.41
C SER A 160 5.26 -4.39 -15.48
N ARG A 161 5.11 -5.28 -14.51
CA ARG A 161 4.01 -6.22 -14.41
C ARG A 161 3.48 -6.24 -13.00
N THR A 162 2.16 -6.06 -12.87
CA THR A 162 1.40 -6.32 -11.65
C THR A 162 0.24 -7.25 -11.92
N THR A 163 0.00 -8.21 -11.02
CA THR A 163 -1.11 -9.15 -11.11
C THR A 163 -1.91 -9.13 -9.81
N TYR A 164 -3.23 -9.01 -9.97
CA TYR A 164 -4.22 -9.19 -8.91
C TYR A 164 -4.94 -10.53 -9.12
N ARG A 165 -4.69 -11.49 -8.23
CA ARG A 165 -5.31 -12.82 -8.27
C ARG A 165 -6.42 -12.88 -7.24
N PHE A 166 -7.64 -13.12 -7.72
CA PHE A 166 -8.82 -13.22 -6.86
C PHE A 166 -9.21 -14.67 -6.60
N SER A 167 -9.59 -14.97 -5.36
CA SER A 167 -10.13 -16.27 -4.92
C SER A 167 -11.16 -16.08 -3.80
N VAL A 168 -11.79 -17.18 -3.37
CA VAL A 168 -12.72 -17.25 -2.22
C VAL A 168 -12.30 -18.44 -1.36
#